data_AF-A0A7K2YK76-F1
#
_entry.id   AF-A0A7K2YK76-F1
#
_cell.length_a   1.000
_cell.length_b   1.000
_cell.length_c   1.000
_cell.angle_alpha   90.00
_cell.angle_beta   90.00
_cell.angle_gamma   90.00
#
_symmetry.space_group_name_H-M   'P 1'
#
loop_
_entity.id
_entity.type
_entity.pdbx_description
1 polymer ?
#
loop_
_entity_poly.entity_id
_entity_poly.type
_entity_poly.pdbx_seq_one_letter_code
_entity_poly.pdbx_strand_id
1 'polypeptide(L)'
;MNTLALGPSFLDPDKLISTFGLIGILVIVFAESGLLIGFFLPGDSLLFTTGLLVSDGKYISQPLWLVCLLLWIAAVLGDQAGFLFGRKVGPSLFNRPNSKLFKRENVEKAHEFFEKYGPRSIVLARFVPIVRTFTPIVAGVARMKYRTFIVYNMIGGLLWACGVTVLGHSLGQVDFVRDNIELILVLVVLLSVLPIGVEFLRARSASRKQAAAEAAGTGARDLGRGRHRAGADVPGDDRSDLDRGHDG
;
A
#
# COMPACT_ATOMS: atom_id res chain seq x y z
N MET A 1 -41.11 -4.81 -18.38
CA MET A 1 -41.66 -6.15 -18.66
C MET A 1 -41.61 -6.95 -17.36
N ASN A 2 -42.71 -7.62 -17.02
CA ASN A 2 -43.05 -8.08 -15.68
C ASN A 2 -42.45 -9.45 -15.29
N THR A 3 -42.01 -9.52 -14.03
CA THR A 3 -42.11 -10.66 -13.08
C THR A 3 -41.09 -11.81 -13.11
N LEU A 4 -40.34 -11.94 -12.00
CA LEU A 4 -40.13 -13.19 -11.24
C LEU A 4 -39.53 -12.86 -9.84
N ALA A 5 -40.26 -12.07 -9.03
CA ALA A 5 -39.93 -11.86 -7.62
C ALA A 5 -40.59 -12.96 -6.77
N LEU A 6 -39.88 -14.07 -6.56
CA LEU A 6 -40.26 -15.18 -5.67
C LEU A 6 -39.38 -15.24 -4.41
N GLY A 7 -38.78 -14.11 -4.03
CA GLY A 7 -38.03 -13.94 -2.80
C GLY A 7 -38.39 -12.61 -2.14
N PRO A 8 -38.19 -12.48 -0.81
CA PRO A 8 -38.36 -11.18 -0.15
C PRO A 8 -37.49 -10.13 -0.84
N SER A 9 -37.98 -8.88 -0.94
CA SER A 9 -37.39 -7.76 -1.70
C SER A 9 -35.96 -7.34 -1.32
N PHE A 10 -35.33 -8.05 -0.38
CA PHE A 10 -33.91 -7.96 -0.06
C PHE A 10 -33.04 -8.96 -0.85
N LEU A 11 -33.64 -9.94 -1.55
CA LEU A 11 -32.96 -10.91 -2.42
C LEU A 11 -32.99 -10.52 -3.90
N ASP A 12 -33.54 -9.35 -4.24
CA ASP A 12 -33.48 -8.84 -5.61
C ASP A 12 -31.99 -8.70 -6.02
N PRO A 13 -31.55 -9.36 -7.11
CA PRO A 13 -30.15 -9.36 -7.53
C PRO A 13 -29.58 -7.95 -7.69
N ASP A 14 -30.35 -7.01 -8.23
CA ASP A 14 -29.93 -5.61 -8.42
C ASP A 14 -29.71 -4.89 -7.07
N LYS A 15 -30.57 -5.15 -6.08
CA LYS A 15 -30.40 -4.60 -4.72
C LYS A 15 -29.21 -5.21 -4.01
N LEU A 16 -29.02 -6.52 -4.14
CA LEU A 16 -27.84 -7.21 -3.60
C LEU A 16 -26.57 -6.63 -4.22
N ILE A 17 -26.51 -6.49 -5.55
CA ILE A 17 -25.34 -5.93 -6.24
C ILE A 17 -25.08 -4.48 -5.81
N SER A 18 -26.11 -3.64 -5.73
CA SER A 18 -25.95 -2.24 -5.28
C SER A 18 -25.46 -2.13 -3.83
N THR A 19 -25.95 -3.00 -2.94
CA THR A 19 -25.67 -2.94 -1.50
C THR A 19 -24.31 -3.57 -1.20
N PHE A 20 -24.08 -4.79 -1.67
CA PHE A 20 -22.81 -5.49 -1.49
C PHE A 20 -21.68 -4.86 -2.31
N GLY A 21 -21.98 -4.29 -3.48
CA GLY A 21 -21.03 -3.51 -4.27
C GLY A 21 -20.56 -2.27 -3.52
N LEU A 22 -21.50 -1.46 -3.01
CA LEU A 22 -21.16 -0.28 -2.21
C LEU A 22 -20.41 -0.65 -0.92
N ILE A 23 -20.86 -1.68 -0.20
CA ILE A 23 -20.15 -2.17 0.99
C ILE A 23 -18.73 -2.63 0.64
N GLY A 24 -18.56 -3.36 -0.47
CA GLY A 24 -17.25 -3.80 -0.95
C GLY A 24 -16.30 -2.63 -1.21
N ILE A 25 -16.80 -1.58 -1.88
CA ILE A 25 -16.05 -0.34 -2.12
C ILE A 25 -15.65 0.31 -0.79
N LEU A 26 -16.59 0.43 0.17
CA LEU A 26 -16.32 1.02 1.49
C LEU A 26 -15.25 0.24 2.26
N VAL A 27 -15.32 -1.10 2.22
CA VAL A 27 -14.32 -1.96 2.86
C VAL A 27 -12.95 -1.79 2.20
N ILE A 28 -12.89 -1.70 0.87
CA ILE A 28 -11.63 -1.48 0.15
C ILE A 28 -11.04 -0.11 0.52
N VAL A 29 -11.82 0.97 0.48
CA VAL A 29 -11.35 2.32 0.84
C VAL A 29 -10.88 2.37 2.30
N PHE A 30 -11.60 1.73 3.20
CA PHE A 30 -11.19 1.58 4.60
C PHE A 30 -9.87 0.81 4.73
N ALA A 31 -9.77 -0.34 4.05
CA ALA A 31 -8.60 -1.21 4.08
C ALA A 31 -7.37 -0.51 3.49
N GLU A 32 -7.51 0.21 2.39
CA GLU A 32 -6.42 0.97 1.76
C GLU A 32 -5.92 2.11 2.64
N SER A 33 -6.85 2.82 3.29
CA SER A 33 -6.50 3.96 4.15
C SER A 33 -5.88 3.49 5.48
N GLY A 34 -6.24 2.30 5.97
CA GLY A 34 -5.82 1.80 7.29
C GLY A 34 -4.74 0.72 7.32
N LEU A 35 -4.68 -0.15 6.33
CA LEU A 35 -3.68 -1.22 6.22
C LEU A 35 -2.64 -0.75 5.21
N LEU A 36 -1.36 -0.65 5.61
CA LEU A 36 -0.18 -0.31 4.78
C LEU A 36 -0.09 -1.04 3.41
N ILE A 37 -0.92 -2.05 3.20
CA ILE A 37 -1.20 -2.75 1.95
C ILE A 37 -1.87 -1.84 0.91
N GLY A 38 -2.38 -0.66 1.30
CA GLY A 38 -3.08 0.29 0.44
C GLY A 38 -2.32 0.79 -0.78
N PHE A 39 -0.98 0.68 -0.82
CA PHE A 39 -0.24 0.94 -2.06
C PHE A 39 -0.68 0.04 -3.22
N PHE A 40 -1.21 -1.15 -2.94
CA PHE A 40 -1.64 -2.10 -3.96
C PHE A 40 -3.12 -1.96 -4.35
N LEU A 41 -3.93 -1.29 -3.52
CA LEU A 41 -5.36 -1.17 -3.74
C LEU A 41 -5.68 0.11 -4.55
N PRO A 42 -6.44 0.01 -5.65
CA PRO A 42 -6.65 1.13 -6.55
C PRO A 42 -7.82 2.03 -6.10
N GLY A 43 -7.68 2.67 -4.93
CA GLY A 43 -8.75 3.47 -4.30
C GLY A 43 -9.22 4.69 -5.06
N ASP A 44 -8.29 5.45 -5.64
CA ASP A 44 -8.65 6.65 -6.42
C ASP A 44 -9.55 6.30 -7.59
N SER A 45 -9.17 5.25 -8.33
CA SER A 45 -9.96 4.70 -9.42
C SER A 45 -11.28 4.13 -8.94
N LEU A 46 -11.35 3.53 -7.74
CA LEU A 46 -12.61 3.05 -7.16
C LEU A 46 -13.54 4.21 -6.80
N LEU A 47 -13.05 5.27 -6.17
CA LEU A 47 -13.82 6.49 -5.88
C LEU A 47 -14.34 7.13 -7.16
N PHE A 48 -13.47 7.27 -8.16
CA PHE A 48 -13.82 7.81 -9.47
C PHE A 48 -14.89 6.95 -10.17
N THR A 49 -14.68 5.63 -10.23
CA THR A 49 -15.60 4.64 -10.77
C THR A 49 -16.95 4.68 -10.05
N THR A 50 -16.93 4.79 -8.72
CA THR A 50 -18.15 4.88 -7.91
C THR A 50 -18.95 6.12 -8.29
N GLY A 51 -18.28 7.27 -8.46
CA GLY A 51 -18.91 8.49 -8.96
C GLY A 51 -19.55 8.31 -10.34
N LEU A 52 -18.82 7.67 -11.27
CA LEU A 52 -19.29 7.36 -12.62
C LEU A 52 -20.55 6.47 -12.60
N LEU A 53 -20.54 5.41 -11.78
CA LEU A 53 -21.66 4.48 -11.62
C LEU A 53 -22.89 5.14 -10.97
N VAL A 54 -22.68 6.09 -10.05
CA VAL A 54 -23.76 6.92 -9.49
C VAL A 54 -24.38 7.82 -10.56
N SER A 55 -23.59 8.30 -11.54
CA SER A 55 -24.12 9.10 -12.66
C SER A 55 -24.99 8.30 -13.62
N ASP A 56 -24.62 7.05 -13.89
CA ASP A 56 -25.43 6.15 -14.75
C ASP A 56 -26.77 5.76 -14.10
N GLY A 57 -26.82 5.74 -12.76
CA GLY A 57 -28.03 5.47 -11.98
C GLY A 57 -28.54 4.02 -12.06
N LYS A 58 -27.93 3.17 -12.90
CA LYS A 58 -28.30 1.75 -13.07
C LYS A 58 -27.80 0.87 -11.93
N TYR A 59 -26.57 1.10 -11.45
CA TYR A 59 -25.89 0.21 -10.50
C TYR A 59 -25.91 0.72 -9.05
N ILE A 60 -25.84 2.05 -8.87
CA ILE A 60 -25.86 2.70 -7.56
C ILE A 60 -27.00 3.71 -7.58
N SER A 61 -28.13 3.34 -6.96
CA SER A 61 -29.33 4.18 -6.90
C SER A 61 -29.31 5.19 -5.74
N GLN A 62 -28.30 5.12 -4.88
CA GLN A 62 -28.14 6.01 -3.74
C GLN A 62 -27.74 7.42 -4.21
N PRO A 63 -28.20 8.48 -3.53
CA PRO A 63 -27.86 9.84 -3.91
C PRO A 63 -26.36 10.09 -3.67
N LEU A 64 -25.75 10.88 -4.56
CA LEU A 64 -24.30 11.18 -4.54
C LEU A 64 -23.81 11.67 -3.17
N TRP A 65 -24.58 12.53 -2.49
CA TRP A 65 -24.20 13.06 -1.18
C TRP A 65 -24.04 11.96 -0.12
N LEU A 66 -24.88 10.92 -0.17
CA LEU A 66 -24.83 9.80 0.76
C LEU A 66 -23.62 8.91 0.48
N VAL A 67 -23.37 8.64 -0.81
CA VAL A 67 -22.20 7.86 -1.24
C VAL A 67 -20.90 8.56 -0.83
N CYS A 68 -20.79 9.86 -1.11
CA CYS A 68 -19.67 10.70 -0.67
C CYS A 68 -19.48 10.68 0.85
N LEU A 69 -20.56 10.79 1.62
CA LEU A 69 -20.52 10.74 3.08
C LEU A 69 -20.00 9.39 3.59
N LEU A 70 -20.50 8.28 3.03
CA LEU A 70 -20.07 6.94 3.43
C LEU A 70 -18.60 6.68 3.08
N LEU A 71 -18.16 7.07 1.89
CA LEU A 71 -16.77 6.94 1.44
C LEU A 71 -15.84 7.78 2.32
N TRP A 72 -16.26 9.00 2.67
CA TRP A 72 -15.53 9.85 3.59
C TRP A 72 -15.40 9.23 4.98
N ILE A 73 -16.48 8.68 5.53
CA ILE A 73 -16.44 7.97 6.83
C ILE A 73 -15.51 6.77 6.76
N ALA A 74 -15.60 5.95 5.71
CA ALA A 74 -14.73 4.79 5.53
C ALA A 74 -13.25 5.18 5.46
N ALA A 75 -12.92 6.22 4.69
CA ALA A 75 -11.55 6.74 4.59
C ALA A 75 -11.03 7.26 5.93
N VAL A 76 -11.81 8.09 6.63
CA VAL A 76 -11.43 8.64 7.94
C VAL A 76 -11.25 7.53 8.97
N LEU A 77 -12.13 6.53 9.01
CA LEU A 77 -12.00 5.39 9.92
C LEU A 77 -10.76 4.54 9.61
N GLY A 78 -10.43 4.35 8.33
CA GLY A 78 -9.21 3.67 7.91
C GLY A 78 -7.96 4.41 8.37
N ASP A 79 -7.86 5.71 8.08
CA ASP A 79 -6.75 6.56 8.51
C ASP A 79 -6.58 6.54 10.04
N GLN A 80 -7.69 6.50 10.77
CA GLN A 80 -7.70 6.41 12.23
C GLN A 80 -7.12 5.09 12.73
N ALA A 81 -7.46 3.98 12.08
CA ALA A 81 -6.84 2.68 12.35
C ALA A 81 -5.33 2.73 12.08
N GLY A 82 -4.90 3.35 10.97
CA GLY A 82 -3.49 3.57 10.64
C GLY A 82 -2.75 4.42 11.68
N PHE A 83 -3.34 5.53 12.12
CA PHE A 83 -2.77 6.39 13.15
C PHE A 83 -2.61 5.67 14.49
N LEU A 84 -3.66 4.96 14.93
CA LEU A 84 -3.63 4.19 16.18
C LEU A 84 -2.61 3.05 16.10
N PHE A 85 -2.52 2.39 14.95
CA PHE A 85 -1.51 1.38 14.68
C PHE A 85 -0.10 1.96 14.80
N GLY A 86 0.20 3.07 14.12
CA GLY A 86 1.49 3.76 14.22
C GLY A 86 1.83 4.20 15.63
N ARG A 87 0.85 4.73 16.37
CA ARG A 87 1.02 5.19 17.76
C ARG A 87 1.25 4.06 18.75
N LYS A 88 0.58 2.91 18.57
CA LYS A 88 0.68 1.73 19.44
C LYS A 88 1.92 0.88 19.15
N VAL A 89 2.23 0.68 17.88
CA VAL A 89 3.34 -0.17 17.43
C VAL A 89 4.68 0.56 17.48
N GLY A 90 4.70 1.89 17.32
CA GLY A 90 5.91 2.72 17.41
C GLY A 90 6.76 2.37 18.64
N PRO A 91 6.26 2.53 19.88
CA PRO A 91 7.01 2.23 21.12
C PRO A 91 7.56 0.81 21.22
N SER A 92 6.80 -0.20 20.78
CA SER A 92 7.19 -1.61 20.88
C SER A 92 8.26 -2.01 19.86
N LEU A 93 8.26 -1.36 18.68
CA LEU A 93 9.19 -1.65 17.60
C LEU A 93 10.54 -0.92 17.77
N PHE A 94 10.59 0.17 18.55
CA PHE A 94 11.84 0.85 18.94
C PHE A 94 12.78 0.01 19.81
N ASN A 95 12.24 -1.00 20.51
CA ASN A 95 13.04 -1.92 21.31
C ASN A 95 13.71 -3.03 20.49
N ARG A 96 13.53 -3.07 19.16
CA ARG A 96 14.22 -4.01 18.27
C ARG A 96 15.26 -3.29 17.39
N PRO A 97 16.57 -3.52 17.60
CA PRO A 97 17.64 -2.78 16.91
C PRO A 97 17.75 -3.00 15.40
N ASN A 98 16.97 -3.91 14.79
CA ASN A 98 17.11 -4.31 13.38
C ASN A 98 16.08 -3.73 12.39
N SER A 99 15.22 -2.79 12.80
CA SER A 99 14.22 -2.21 11.88
C SER A 99 14.72 -0.94 11.19
N LYS A 100 15.15 -1.03 9.92
CA LYS A 100 15.62 0.11 9.10
C LYS A 100 14.59 1.25 8.96
N LEU A 101 13.30 0.95 9.09
CA LEU A 101 12.20 1.93 9.00
C LEU A 101 11.89 2.61 10.34
N PHE A 102 12.24 2.00 11.47
CA PHE A 102 11.84 2.45 12.82
C PHE A 102 13.05 2.81 13.70
N LYS A 103 14.08 3.41 13.12
CA LYS A 103 15.15 4.05 13.89
C LYS A 103 14.61 5.31 14.57
N ARG A 104 15.13 5.63 15.76
CA ARG A 104 14.86 6.90 16.47
C ARG A 104 14.99 8.11 15.55
N GLU A 105 16.02 8.11 14.71
CA GLU A 105 16.29 9.13 13.70
C GLU A 105 15.11 9.37 12.72
N ASN A 106 14.37 8.33 12.32
CA ASN A 106 13.22 8.48 11.42
C ASN A 106 12.01 9.11 12.13
N VAL A 107 11.88 8.91 13.44
CA VAL A 107 10.84 9.53 14.27
C VAL A 107 11.13 11.00 14.46
N GLU A 108 12.39 11.33 14.75
CA GLU A 108 12.87 12.71 14.83
C GLU A 108 12.64 13.43 13.52
N LYS A 109 13.04 12.83 12.39
CA LYS A 109 12.75 13.37 11.04
C LYS A 109 11.25 13.55 10.78
N ALA A 110 10.42 12.59 11.20
CA ALA A 110 8.97 12.72 11.06
C ALA A 110 8.41 13.84 11.95
N HIS A 111 8.93 14.00 13.16
CA HIS A 111 8.54 15.05 14.09
C HIS A 111 8.96 16.43 13.56
N GLU A 112 10.21 16.58 13.14
CA GLU A 112 10.74 17.78 12.47
C GLU A 112 9.95 18.11 11.20
N PHE A 113 9.57 17.10 10.42
CA PHE A 113 8.71 17.29 9.25
C PHE A 113 7.37 17.91 9.65
N PHE A 114 6.70 17.37 10.67
CA PHE A 114 5.42 17.92 11.12
C PHE A 114 5.55 19.28 11.82
N GLU A 115 6.67 19.57 12.48
CA GLU A 115 6.94 20.92 12.99
C GLU A 115 7.17 21.92 11.86
N LYS A 116 7.96 21.54 10.83
CA LYS A 116 8.34 22.41 9.72
C LYS A 116 7.19 22.69 8.75
N TYR A 117 6.46 21.65 8.33
CA TYR A 117 5.37 21.76 7.35
C TYR A 117 3.99 21.91 8.00
N GLY A 118 3.92 21.69 9.31
CA GLY A 118 2.70 21.81 10.09
C GLY A 118 1.66 20.72 9.78
N PRO A 119 0.52 20.77 10.48
CA PRO A 119 -0.58 19.83 10.29
C PRO A 119 -1.25 19.88 8.90
N ARG A 120 -1.09 21.00 8.17
CA ARG A 120 -1.62 21.16 6.80
C ARG A 120 -1.03 20.15 5.83
N SER A 121 0.17 19.65 6.11
CA SER A 121 0.81 18.58 5.34
C SER A 121 -0.05 17.31 5.24
N ILE A 122 -0.90 17.02 6.24
CA ILE A 122 -1.82 15.86 6.22
C ILE A 122 -2.84 15.98 5.10
N VAL A 123 -3.34 17.20 4.85
CA VAL A 123 -4.31 17.45 3.77
C VAL A 123 -3.62 17.30 2.42
N LEU A 124 -2.45 17.90 2.25
CA LEU A 124 -1.68 17.84 1.00
C LEU A 124 -1.21 16.42 0.67
N ALA A 125 -0.80 15.66 1.69
CA ALA A 125 -0.34 14.29 1.57
C ALA A 125 -1.39 13.36 0.93
N ARG A 126 -2.68 13.66 1.10
CA ARG A 126 -3.75 12.83 0.50
C ARG A 126 -3.81 12.87 -1.01
N PHE A 127 -3.36 13.95 -1.61
CA PHE A 127 -3.31 14.09 -3.06
C PHE A 127 -2.08 13.42 -3.68
N VAL A 128 -1.16 12.91 -2.85
CA VAL A 128 0.01 12.17 -3.30
C VAL A 128 -0.19 10.69 -2.93
N PRO A 129 -0.50 9.80 -3.90
CA PRO A 129 -0.94 8.43 -3.62
C PRO A 129 -0.02 7.62 -2.71
N ILE A 130 1.30 7.77 -2.89
CA ILE A 130 2.28 7.07 -2.05
C ILE A 130 2.30 7.67 -0.65
N VAL A 131 2.26 8.99 -0.53
CA VAL A 131 2.43 9.67 0.77
C VAL A 131 1.20 9.46 1.66
N ARG A 132 -0.01 9.41 1.09
CA ARG A 132 -1.25 9.28 1.87
C ARG A 132 -1.29 8.02 2.72
N THR A 133 -0.81 6.89 2.20
CA THR A 133 -0.90 5.58 2.89
C THR A 133 0.07 5.50 4.07
N PHE A 134 1.19 6.24 4.00
CA PHE A 134 2.15 6.33 5.09
C PHE A 134 1.79 7.43 6.10
N THR A 135 1.07 8.47 5.68
CA THR A 135 0.83 9.67 6.50
C THR A 135 0.19 9.37 7.85
N PRO A 136 -0.91 8.60 7.96
CA PRO A 136 -1.52 8.29 9.25
C PRO A 136 -0.56 7.59 10.21
N ILE A 137 0.23 6.65 9.70
CA ILE A 137 1.16 5.87 10.52
C ILE A 137 2.34 6.72 10.95
N VAL A 138 2.92 7.50 10.03
CA VAL A 138 4.02 8.43 10.34
C VAL A 138 3.56 9.47 11.36
N ALA A 139 2.34 9.99 11.25
CA ALA A 139 1.74 10.90 12.23
C ALA A 139 1.54 10.22 13.61
N GLY A 140 1.14 8.95 13.62
CA GLY A 140 1.00 8.15 14.84
C GLY A 140 2.35 7.88 15.52
N VAL A 141 3.36 7.50 14.74
CA VAL A 141 4.74 7.23 15.21
C VAL A 141 5.40 8.51 15.75
N ALA A 142 5.21 9.64 15.08
CA ALA A 142 5.68 10.96 15.52
C ALA A 142 4.92 11.52 16.74
N ARG A 143 3.95 10.76 17.30
CA ARG A 143 3.09 11.13 18.42
C ARG A 143 2.41 12.49 18.25
N MET A 144 1.95 12.80 17.04
CA MET A 144 1.17 14.01 16.80
C MET A 144 -0.08 14.04 17.70
N LYS A 145 -0.47 15.23 18.16
CA LYS A 145 -1.71 15.41 18.94
C LYS A 145 -2.90 14.88 18.13
N TYR A 146 -3.60 13.89 18.69
CA TYR A 146 -4.71 13.20 18.01
C TYR A 146 -5.80 14.16 17.51
N ARG A 147 -6.14 15.20 18.29
CA ARG A 147 -7.12 16.23 17.88
C ARG A 147 -6.68 16.97 16.62
N THR A 148 -5.38 17.27 16.51
CA THR A 148 -4.82 17.91 15.32
C THR A 148 -4.88 16.96 14.14
N PHE A 149 -4.44 15.70 14.32
CA PHE A 149 -4.52 14.70 13.27
C PHE A 149 -5.94 14.55 12.73
N ILE A 150 -6.94 14.25 13.58
CA ILE A 150 -8.31 13.98 13.12
C ILE A 150 -8.94 15.17 12.39
N VAL A 151 -8.69 16.42 12.81
CA VAL A 151 -9.30 17.59 12.16
C VAL A 151 -8.77 17.76 10.73
N TYR A 152 -7.45 17.74 10.55
CA TYR A 152 -6.84 17.83 9.21
C TYR A 152 -7.11 16.57 8.39
N ASN A 153 -7.22 15.42 9.05
CA ASN A 153 -7.64 14.18 8.42
C ASN A 153 -9.09 14.29 7.92
N MET A 154 -10.03 14.80 8.70
CA MET A 154 -11.42 14.97 8.24
C MET A 154 -11.50 15.90 7.03
N ILE A 155 -10.79 17.03 7.06
CA ILE A 155 -10.79 18.01 5.97
C ILE A 155 -10.21 17.42 4.69
N GLY A 156 -9.00 16.84 4.76
CA GLY A 156 -8.38 16.26 3.57
C GLY A 156 -9.16 15.05 3.03
N GLY A 157 -9.79 14.28 3.92
CA GLY A 157 -10.55 13.10 3.54
C GLY A 157 -11.81 13.52 2.83
N LEU A 158 -12.42 14.61 3.28
CA LEU A 158 -13.62 15.17 2.65
C LEU A 158 -13.27 15.68 1.25
N LEU A 159 -12.21 16.48 1.14
CA LEU A 159 -11.76 17.01 -0.15
C LEU A 159 -11.38 15.90 -1.14
N TRP A 160 -10.70 14.86 -0.67
CA TRP A 160 -10.30 13.74 -1.52
C TRP A 160 -11.48 12.84 -1.86
N ALA A 161 -12.17 12.27 -0.87
CA ALA A 161 -13.23 11.29 -1.10
C ALA A 161 -14.40 11.93 -1.87
N CYS A 162 -14.88 13.11 -1.44
CA CYS A 162 -15.96 13.79 -2.15
C CYS A 162 -15.45 14.38 -3.46
N GLY A 163 -14.26 14.97 -3.51
CA GLY A 163 -13.73 15.58 -4.73
C GLY A 163 -13.57 14.58 -5.86
N VAL A 164 -12.88 13.46 -5.62
CA VAL A 164 -12.67 12.41 -6.63
C VAL A 164 -13.99 11.77 -7.05
N THR A 165 -14.90 11.50 -6.11
CA THR A 165 -16.21 10.91 -6.41
C THR A 165 -17.10 11.87 -7.22
N VAL A 166 -17.14 13.15 -6.85
CA VAL A 166 -17.89 14.17 -7.59
C VAL A 166 -17.30 14.37 -8.99
N LEU A 167 -15.97 14.38 -9.13
CA LEU A 167 -15.33 14.45 -10.44
C LEU A 167 -15.72 13.26 -11.32
N GLY A 168 -15.72 12.04 -10.78
CA GLY A 168 -16.20 10.85 -11.49
C GLY A 168 -17.66 10.96 -11.92
N HIS A 169 -18.52 11.47 -11.02
CA HIS A 169 -19.93 11.69 -11.32
C HIS A 169 -20.14 12.74 -12.42
N SER A 170 -19.48 13.90 -12.31
CA SER A 170 -19.57 14.97 -13.32
C SER A 170 -19.05 14.52 -14.67
N LEU A 171 -17.95 13.74 -14.73
CA LEU A 171 -17.47 13.16 -15.99
C LEU A 171 -18.49 12.15 -16.55
N GLY A 172 -19.14 11.35 -15.70
CA GLY A 172 -20.19 10.42 -16.10
C GLY A 172 -21.46 11.08 -16.66
N GLN A 173 -21.60 12.39 -16.55
CA GLN A 173 -22.70 13.15 -17.15
C GLN A 173 -22.37 13.65 -18.56
N VAL A 174 -21.12 13.57 -19.01
CA VAL A 174 -20.70 13.95 -20.36
C VAL A 174 -21.16 12.87 -21.34
N ASP A 175 -21.85 13.26 -22.42
CA ASP A 175 -22.46 12.32 -23.38
C ASP A 175 -21.49 11.26 -23.90
N PHE A 176 -20.27 11.67 -24.31
CA PHE A 176 -19.22 10.76 -24.76
C PHE A 176 -18.84 9.72 -23.69
N VAL A 177 -18.76 10.14 -22.43
CA VAL A 177 -18.37 9.28 -21.31
C VAL A 177 -19.52 8.34 -20.95
N ARG A 178 -20.75 8.87 -20.95
CA ARG A 178 -21.99 8.13 -20.67
C ARG A 178 -22.20 7.00 -21.68
N ASP A 179 -21.96 7.26 -22.95
CA ASP A 179 -22.11 6.27 -24.02
C ASP A 179 -21.01 5.20 -23.99
N ASN A 180 -19.87 5.48 -23.33
CA ASN A 180 -18.69 4.62 -23.27
C ASN A 180 -18.27 4.28 -21.83
N ILE A 181 -19.24 4.19 -20.89
CA ILE A 181 -18.95 3.94 -19.46
C ILE A 181 -18.11 2.67 -19.28
N GLU A 182 -18.49 1.56 -19.92
CA GLU A 182 -17.76 0.29 -19.79
C GLU A 182 -16.30 0.42 -20.25
N LEU A 183 -16.07 1.11 -21.37
CA LEU A 183 -14.74 1.33 -21.93
C LEU A 183 -13.89 2.21 -21.00
N ILE A 184 -14.49 3.26 -20.42
CA ILE A 184 -13.80 4.16 -19.49
C ILE A 184 -13.49 3.45 -18.18
N LEU A 185 -14.38 2.60 -17.67
CA LEU A 185 -14.12 1.78 -16.50
C LEU A 185 -12.94 0.83 -16.74
N VAL A 186 -12.94 0.13 -17.87
CA VAL A 186 -11.82 -0.75 -18.27
C VAL A 186 -10.53 0.06 -18.39
N LEU A 187 -10.57 1.24 -19.00
CA LEU A 187 -9.40 2.12 -19.12
C LEU A 187 -8.87 2.56 -17.76
N VAL A 188 -9.73 2.98 -16.84
CA VAL A 188 -9.36 3.41 -15.48
C VAL A 188 -8.72 2.26 -14.70
N VAL A 189 -9.29 1.04 -14.77
CA VAL A 189 -8.72 -0.15 -14.13
C VAL A 189 -7.38 -0.54 -14.76
N LEU A 190 -7.26 -0.50 -16.09
CA LEU A 190 -5.99 -0.78 -16.77
C LEU A 190 -4.91 0.23 -16.37
N LEU A 191 -5.25 1.52 -16.34
CA LEU A 191 -4.32 2.58 -15.92
C LEU A 191 -3.91 2.43 -14.45
N SER A 192 -4.79 1.94 -13.57
CA SER A 192 -4.44 1.71 -12.15
C SER A 192 -3.52 0.50 -11.96
N VAL A 193 -3.71 -0.57 -12.74
CA VAL A 193 -2.95 -1.83 -12.61
C VAL A 193 -1.63 -1.80 -13.39
N LEU A 194 -1.55 -1.03 -14.48
CA LEU A 194 -0.35 -0.90 -15.32
C LEU A 194 0.95 -0.56 -14.56
N PRO A 195 0.99 0.50 -13.72
CA PRO A 195 2.22 0.86 -13.00
C PRO A 195 2.71 -0.28 -12.09
N ILE A 196 1.77 -0.95 -11.41
CA ILE A 196 2.04 -2.10 -10.54
C ILE A 196 2.62 -3.26 -11.36
N GLY A 197 2.02 -3.58 -12.51
CA GLY A 197 2.48 -4.63 -13.41
C GLY A 197 3.89 -4.35 -13.96
N VAL A 198 4.15 -3.11 -14.39
CA VAL A 198 5.47 -2.70 -14.89
C VAL A 198 6.54 -2.78 -13.80
N GLU A 199 6.24 -2.35 -12.58
CA GLU A 199 7.17 -2.42 -11.46
C GLU A 199 7.46 -3.86 -11.05
N PHE A 200 6.45 -4.74 -11.05
CA PHE A 200 6.62 -6.18 -10.81
C PHE A 200 7.50 -6.85 -11.88
N LEU A 201 7.27 -6.54 -13.15
CA LEU A 201 8.09 -7.06 -14.26
C LEU A 201 9.53 -6.53 -14.21
N ARG A 202 9.72 -5.25 -13.88
CA ARG A 202 11.04 -4.66 -13.70
C ARG A 202 11.78 -5.28 -12.52
N ALA A 203 11.13 -5.46 -11.37
CA ALA A 203 11.69 -6.12 -10.20
C ALA A 203 12.13 -7.56 -10.53
N ARG A 204 11.29 -8.33 -11.25
CA ARG A 204 11.63 -9.69 -11.69
C ARG A 204 12.81 -9.71 -12.68
N SER A 205 12.90 -8.72 -13.57
CA SER A 205 14.01 -8.60 -14.52
C SER A 205 15.33 -8.21 -13.84
N ALA A 206 15.28 -7.37 -12.80
CA ALA A 206 16.43 -6.97 -12.00
C ALA A 206 16.97 -8.15 -11.17
N SER A 207 16.09 -8.94 -10.55
CA SER A 207 16.50 -10.17 -9.85
C SER A 207 17.10 -11.22 -10.80
N ARG A 208 16.58 -11.35 -12.04
CA ARG A 208 17.20 -12.22 -13.06
C ARG A 208 18.58 -11.73 -13.50
N LYS A 209 18.75 -10.41 -13.69
CA LYS A 209 20.05 -9.82 -14.04
C LYS A 209 21.09 -9.97 -12.93
N GLN A 210 20.70 -9.82 -11.66
CA GLN A 210 21.57 -10.06 -10.52
C GLN A 210 21.96 -11.54 -10.39
N ALA A 211 21.00 -12.46 -10.52
CA ALA A 211 21.28 -13.90 -10.49
C ALA A 211 22.20 -14.34 -11.65
N ALA A 212 22.03 -13.77 -12.85
CA ALA A 212 22.91 -14.03 -13.99
C ALA A 212 24.33 -13.46 -13.81
N ALA A 213 24.46 -12.27 -13.19
CA ALA A 213 25.76 -11.66 -12.90
C ALA A 213 26.52 -12.42 -11.80
N GLU A 214 25.82 -12.95 -10.81
CA GLU A 214 26.40 -13.75 -9.72
C GLU A 214 26.86 -15.14 -10.21
N ALA A 215 26.10 -15.75 -11.12
CA ALA A 215 26.52 -16.97 -11.82
C ALA A 215 27.77 -16.75 -12.71
N ALA A 216 27.84 -15.61 -13.42
CA ALA A 216 29.01 -15.25 -14.22
C ALA A 216 30.26 -14.94 -13.37
N GLY A 217 30.08 -14.30 -12.21
CA GLY A 217 31.17 -14.00 -11.26
C GLY A 217 31.72 -15.23 -10.53
N THR A 218 30.89 -16.25 -10.33
CA THR A 218 31.30 -17.51 -9.67
C THR A 218 32.11 -18.39 -10.62
N GLY A 219 31.74 -18.45 -11.91
CA GLY A 219 32.51 -19.16 -12.94
C GLY A 219 33.92 -18.60 -13.17
N ALA A 220 34.11 -17.28 -13.06
CA ALA A 220 35.42 -16.63 -13.19
C ALA A 220 36.36 -16.91 -11.99
N ARG A 221 35.81 -17.12 -10.79
CA ARG A 221 36.60 -17.43 -9.57
C ARG A 221 37.09 -18.88 -9.52
N ASP A 222 36.34 -19.81 -10.11
CA ASP A 222 36.68 -21.24 -10.06
C ASP A 222 37.83 -21.59 -11.04
N LEU A 223 37.89 -20.91 -12.20
CA LEU A 223 38.99 -21.02 -13.16
C LEU A 223 40.33 -20.50 -12.62
N GLY A 224 40.33 -19.60 -11.63
CA GLY A 224 41.54 -19.10 -10.98
C GLY A 224 42.10 -20.04 -9.91
N ARG A 225 41.27 -20.91 -9.32
CA ARG A 225 41.63 -21.75 -8.17
C ARG A 225 42.19 -23.12 -8.56
N GLY A 226 41.87 -23.60 -9.76
CA GLY A 226 42.38 -24.87 -10.30
C GLY A 226 43.88 -24.85 -10.66
N ARG A 227 44.49 -23.68 -10.84
CA ARG A 227 45.92 -23.55 -11.18
C ARG A 227 46.88 -23.66 -10.00
N HIS A 228 46.40 -23.54 -8.76
CA HIS A 228 47.27 -23.47 -7.56
C HIS A 228 47.38 -24.76 -6.75
N ARG A 229 46.60 -25.81 -7.06
CA ARG A 229 46.55 -27.06 -6.26
C ARG A 229 47.37 -28.24 -6.79
N ALA A 230 48.07 -28.10 -7.91
CA ALA A 230 48.78 -29.21 -8.55
C ALA A 230 50.19 -29.49 -8.01
N GLY A 231 50.55 -29.09 -6.79
CA GLY A 231 51.90 -29.35 -6.28
C GLY A 231 52.05 -29.16 -4.79
N ALA A 232 51.67 -30.16 -3.98
CA ALA A 232 52.23 -30.42 -2.66
C ALA A 232 51.64 -31.71 -2.08
N ASP A 233 52.20 -32.86 -2.47
CA ASP A 233 52.06 -34.13 -1.74
C ASP A 233 53.46 -34.53 -1.25
N VAL A 234 53.66 -34.46 0.07
CA VAL A 234 54.76 -35.17 0.76
C VAL A 234 54.14 -35.80 2.02
N PRO A 235 54.12 -37.13 2.16
CA PRO A 235 53.57 -37.80 3.34
C PRO A 235 54.57 -37.86 4.49
N GLY A 236 54.05 -37.74 5.71
CA GLY A 236 54.77 -37.56 6.97
C GLY A 236 55.43 -38.80 7.56
N ASP A 237 56.30 -38.53 8.54
CA ASP A 237 56.95 -39.51 9.40
C ASP A 237 56.40 -39.38 10.82
N ASP A 238 56.02 -40.52 11.37
CA ASP A 238 55.35 -40.74 12.65
C ASP A 238 56.38 -41.24 13.65
N ARG A 239 56.62 -40.49 14.73
CA ARG A 239 57.23 -41.03 15.96
C ARG A 239 56.67 -40.39 17.21
N SER A 240 55.96 -41.22 17.96
CA SER A 240 55.58 -41.03 19.34
C SER A 240 56.77 -41.15 20.29
N ASP A 241 56.53 -40.62 21.50
CA ASP A 241 57.16 -40.98 22.76
C ASP A 241 58.58 -40.49 23.03
N LEU A 242 58.68 -39.62 24.04
CA LEU A 242 59.53 -39.69 25.24
C LEU A 242 59.81 -38.25 25.68
N ASP A 243 59.26 -37.83 26.82
CA ASP A 243 60.04 -37.81 28.06
C ASP A 243 59.26 -37.17 29.22
N ARG A 244 59.42 -37.78 30.38
CA ARG A 244 58.90 -37.35 31.67
C ARG A 244 59.92 -36.41 32.32
N GLY A 245 59.45 -35.24 32.73
CA GLY A 245 59.75 -34.70 34.06
C GLY A 245 61.13 -34.09 34.34
N HIS A 246 61.16 -33.49 35.53
CA HIS A 246 62.28 -32.97 36.30
C HIS A 246 62.75 -31.53 36.01
N ASP A 247 62.42 -30.70 37.01
CA ASP A 247 63.28 -29.72 37.69
C ASP A 247 63.59 -28.36 37.07
N GLY A 248 63.38 -27.32 37.90
CA GLY A 248 63.91 -25.97 37.73
C GLY A 248 62.94 -24.88 38.16
#